data_AF-A0AAV9EGF3-F1
#
_entry.id   AF-A0AAV9EGF3-F1
#
_cell.length_a   1.000
_cell.length_b   1.000
_cell.length_c   1.000
_cell.angle_alpha   90.00
_cell.angle_beta   90.00
_cell.angle_gamma   90.00
#
_symmetry.space_group_name_H-M   'P 1'
#
loop_
_entity.id
_entity.type
_entity.pdbx_description
1 polymer ?
#
loop_
_entity_poly.entity_id
_entity_poly.type
_entity_poly.pdbx_seq_one_letter_code
_entity_poly.pdbx_strand_id
1 'polypeptide(L)'
;MESTLKRYFGYSQFRPYQKEIIEMVLDGRDCLAVMATGSGKSLCYQIPPLVKKKTAVVISPLLSLMQDQVMSLNQRGIKADYLGSTQKDSTVQCNAESGRFDILYMTPEKACSISPRKEYKQLDALREHLVDVPFIGLTATATEKVRQDILRSLKMTDPYIAVGSFDRNNLFYGGKSFARGMAFVDELVNEISKAGLYHGQMGSKAREESHRSFIRDDLHVMVATIAFGMGIDKPNIRCVIHFGCPKSLESYYQGSGRCGRDGLASICRLYYTRSDFAKADFYCAEADTAEVKLYHMLLEMRMNLAKNTGTAPYAICGDQTIKKITKIRPSTKVRLANIDGVNQVSYVHIRAFLTMQDLGISTRDNLDPQPSNPALSASQTNTNLHSPPLTACSNENPTRKQPRTDESQIEGTPSKKSHVIVEHESSAISPEAATDTAVLEWLTKYDGVDLSTIVEHFNGSKDVVVNLLGSLESEFLIYKKNGLYRVM
;
A
#
# COMPACT_ATOMS: atom_id res chain seq x y z
N MET A 1 -18.29 -10.13 -30.51
CA MET A 1 -17.37 -9.29 -29.70
C MET A 1 -15.91 -9.71 -29.84
N GLU A 2 -15.68 -11.00 -30.00
CA GLU A 2 -14.42 -11.70 -30.31
C GLU A 2 -13.70 -11.12 -31.53
N SER A 3 -14.44 -10.66 -32.56
CA SER A 3 -13.88 -9.96 -33.72
C SER A 3 -13.19 -8.65 -33.34
N THR A 4 -13.77 -7.85 -32.45
CA THR A 4 -13.18 -6.62 -31.90
C THR A 4 -11.95 -6.94 -31.05
N LEU A 5 -12.04 -7.96 -30.19
CA LEU A 5 -10.92 -8.44 -29.38
C LEU A 5 -9.71 -8.81 -30.25
N LYS A 6 -9.92 -9.66 -31.27
CA LYS A 6 -8.86 -10.09 -32.19
C LYS A 6 -8.32 -8.94 -33.04
N ARG A 7 -9.19 -8.07 -33.57
CA ARG A 7 -8.81 -6.96 -34.46
C ARG A 7 -7.94 -5.90 -33.78
N TYR A 8 -8.33 -5.46 -32.59
CA TYR A 8 -7.70 -4.32 -31.92
C TYR A 8 -6.68 -4.71 -30.84
N PHE A 9 -6.85 -5.89 -30.22
CA PHE A 9 -6.02 -6.32 -29.08
C PHE A 9 -5.21 -7.58 -29.37
N GLY A 10 -5.41 -8.23 -30.53
CA GLY A 10 -4.65 -9.41 -30.95
C GLY A 10 -5.00 -10.72 -30.23
N TYR A 11 -5.88 -10.70 -29.24
CA TYR A 11 -6.24 -11.89 -28.47
C TYR A 11 -7.30 -12.75 -29.17
N SER A 12 -7.15 -14.07 -29.08
CA SER A 12 -8.08 -15.06 -29.64
C SER A 12 -9.25 -15.41 -28.70
N GLN A 13 -9.06 -15.25 -27.39
CA GLN A 13 -10.00 -15.65 -26.35
C GLN A 13 -10.01 -14.63 -25.20
N PHE A 14 -11.15 -14.56 -24.49
CA PHE A 14 -11.29 -13.79 -23.25
C PHE A 14 -10.73 -14.57 -22.06
N ARG A 15 -10.18 -13.85 -21.08
CA ARG A 15 -9.88 -14.40 -19.75
C ARG A 15 -11.18 -14.55 -18.93
N PRO A 16 -11.19 -15.34 -17.84
CA PRO A 16 -12.37 -15.50 -16.98
C PRO A 16 -13.00 -14.17 -16.58
N TYR A 17 -14.34 -14.16 -16.45
CA TYR A 17 -15.21 -13.00 -16.19
C TYR A 17 -15.21 -11.88 -17.25
N GLN A 18 -14.18 -11.72 -18.07
CA GLN A 18 -14.11 -10.61 -19.04
C GLN A 18 -15.29 -10.63 -20.01
N LYS A 19 -15.61 -11.78 -20.61
CA LYS A 19 -16.69 -11.90 -21.59
C LYS A 19 -18.04 -11.54 -20.97
N GLU A 20 -18.36 -12.16 -19.84
CA GLU A 20 -19.61 -11.97 -19.10
C GLU A 20 -19.82 -10.50 -18.69
N ILE A 21 -18.79 -9.83 -18.15
CA ILE A 21 -18.86 -8.40 -17.80
C ILE A 21 -19.13 -7.55 -19.06
N ILE A 22 -18.47 -7.84 -20.19
CA ILE A 22 -18.67 -7.10 -21.44
C ILE A 22 -20.08 -7.33 -21.98
N GLU A 23 -20.62 -8.55 -21.89
CA GLU A 23 -22.01 -8.86 -22.28
C GLU A 23 -23.01 -8.06 -21.45
N MET A 24 -22.89 -8.06 -20.11
CA MET A 24 -23.76 -7.29 -19.22
C MET A 24 -23.74 -5.78 -19.52
N VAL A 25 -22.55 -5.20 -19.78
CA VAL A 25 -22.43 -3.78 -20.18
C VAL A 25 -23.02 -3.53 -21.58
N LEU A 26 -22.89 -4.47 -22.52
CA LEU A 26 -23.52 -4.36 -23.84
C LEU A 26 -25.05 -4.44 -23.76
N ASP A 27 -25.59 -5.16 -22.78
CA ASP A 27 -27.02 -5.23 -22.51
C ASP A 27 -27.55 -4.03 -21.70
N GLY A 28 -26.67 -3.11 -21.30
CA GLY A 28 -27.04 -1.88 -20.59
C GLY A 28 -27.16 -2.03 -19.07
N ARG A 29 -26.69 -3.14 -18.49
CA ARG A 29 -26.64 -3.31 -17.03
C ARG A 29 -25.41 -2.61 -16.42
N ASP A 30 -25.62 -1.99 -15.27
CA ASP A 30 -24.54 -1.60 -14.37
C ASP A 30 -23.73 -2.82 -13.91
N CYS A 31 -22.43 -2.63 -13.74
CA CYS A 31 -21.52 -3.71 -13.33
C CYS A 31 -20.54 -3.25 -12.25
N LEU A 32 -20.26 -4.11 -11.26
CA LEU A 32 -19.14 -3.98 -10.33
C LEU A 32 -18.25 -5.23 -10.42
N ALA A 33 -17.03 -5.09 -10.90
CA ALA A 33 -16.08 -6.19 -11.00
C ALA A 33 -14.84 -5.98 -10.12
N VAL A 34 -14.63 -6.92 -9.19
CA VAL A 34 -13.43 -7.06 -8.37
C VAL A 34 -12.59 -8.19 -8.96
N MET A 35 -11.49 -7.84 -9.63
CA MET A 35 -10.64 -8.81 -10.33
C MET A 35 -9.17 -8.48 -10.07
N ALA A 36 -8.31 -9.48 -9.84
CA ALA A 36 -6.89 -9.28 -9.53
C ALA A 36 -6.16 -8.27 -10.44
N THR A 37 -5.07 -7.67 -9.96
CA THR A 37 -4.11 -6.97 -10.84
C THR A 37 -3.65 -7.90 -11.97
N GLY A 38 -3.40 -7.39 -13.17
CA GLY A 38 -3.04 -8.21 -14.32
C GLY A 38 -4.18 -9.04 -14.97
N SER A 39 -5.36 -9.19 -14.33
CA SER A 39 -6.50 -9.95 -14.90
C SER A 39 -7.07 -9.41 -16.23
N GLY A 40 -6.67 -8.21 -16.65
CA GLY A 40 -7.14 -7.59 -17.91
C GLY A 40 -8.45 -6.80 -17.78
N LYS A 41 -8.74 -6.24 -16.60
CA LYS A 41 -9.91 -5.36 -16.34
C LYS A 41 -10.13 -4.28 -17.42
N SER A 42 -9.08 -3.77 -18.05
CA SER A 42 -9.21 -2.71 -19.07
C SER A 42 -10.07 -3.13 -20.26
N LEU A 43 -10.01 -4.40 -20.69
CA LEU A 43 -10.83 -4.89 -21.80
C LEU A 43 -12.34 -4.81 -21.49
N CYS A 44 -12.73 -4.89 -20.22
CA CYS A 44 -14.13 -4.84 -19.79
C CYS A 44 -14.82 -3.50 -20.10
N TYR A 45 -14.06 -2.39 -20.16
CA TYR A 45 -14.58 -1.08 -20.60
C TYR A 45 -14.08 -0.64 -21.97
N GLN A 46 -12.96 -1.18 -22.47
CA GLN A 46 -12.41 -0.80 -23.78
C GLN A 46 -13.13 -1.46 -24.96
N ILE A 47 -13.76 -2.64 -24.78
CA ILE A 47 -14.45 -3.36 -25.87
C ILE A 47 -15.91 -2.91 -26.10
N PRO A 48 -16.75 -2.67 -25.07
CA PRO A 48 -18.13 -2.19 -25.27
C PRO A 48 -18.30 -0.98 -26.21
N PRO A 49 -17.54 0.14 -26.08
CA PRO A 49 -17.68 1.32 -26.95
C PRO A 49 -17.44 1.00 -28.43
N LEU A 50 -16.40 0.18 -28.71
CA LEU A 50 -16.02 -0.23 -30.06
C LEU A 50 -17.08 -1.13 -30.73
N VAL A 51 -17.82 -1.91 -29.93
CA VAL A 51 -18.93 -2.76 -30.42
C VAL A 51 -20.19 -1.93 -30.65
N LYS A 52 -20.55 -1.02 -29.73
CA LYS A 52 -21.74 -0.15 -29.84
C LYS A 52 -21.53 1.07 -30.76
N LYS A 53 -20.29 1.36 -31.17
CA LYS A 53 -19.87 2.59 -31.86
C LYS A 53 -20.28 3.86 -31.11
N LYS A 54 -20.04 3.88 -29.80
CA LYS A 54 -20.26 5.00 -28.88
C LYS A 54 -18.97 5.32 -28.13
N THR A 55 -18.82 6.54 -27.62
CA THR A 55 -17.71 6.91 -26.72
C THR A 55 -17.90 6.30 -25.34
N ALA A 56 -16.85 5.70 -24.77
CA ALA A 56 -16.78 5.41 -23.33
C ALA A 56 -16.04 6.53 -22.60
N VAL A 57 -16.59 7.01 -21.47
CA VAL A 57 -15.90 7.93 -20.56
C VAL A 57 -15.30 7.12 -19.41
N VAL A 58 -13.99 7.25 -19.20
CA VAL A 58 -13.24 6.45 -18.23
C VAL A 58 -12.64 7.36 -17.16
N ILE A 59 -13.20 7.31 -15.95
CA ILE A 59 -12.79 8.17 -14.84
C ILE A 59 -11.63 7.52 -14.08
N SER A 60 -10.50 8.22 -13.95
CA SER A 60 -9.28 7.73 -13.31
C SER A 60 -8.54 8.85 -12.57
N PRO A 61 -8.01 8.63 -11.35
CA PRO A 61 -7.31 9.67 -10.60
C PRO A 61 -5.83 9.80 -11.00
N LEU A 62 -5.35 8.95 -11.90
CA LEU A 62 -3.92 8.78 -12.20
C LEU A 62 -3.61 9.24 -13.62
N LEU A 63 -3.15 10.48 -13.76
CA LEU A 63 -2.77 11.07 -15.05
C LEU A 63 -1.74 10.22 -15.82
N SER A 64 -0.76 9.61 -15.14
CA SER A 64 0.23 8.74 -15.80
C SER A 64 -0.40 7.48 -16.39
N LEU A 65 -1.36 6.87 -15.68
CA LEU A 65 -2.10 5.71 -16.18
C LEU A 65 -2.96 6.10 -17.38
N MET A 66 -3.62 7.27 -17.32
CA MET A 66 -4.42 7.80 -18.44
C MET A 66 -3.54 8.00 -19.69
N GLN A 67 -2.36 8.59 -19.53
CA GLN A 67 -1.37 8.78 -20.60
C GLN A 67 -0.92 7.45 -21.23
N ASP A 68 -0.53 6.46 -20.41
CA ASP A 68 -0.11 5.15 -20.88
C ASP A 68 -1.24 4.41 -21.64
N GLN A 69 -2.46 4.40 -21.09
CA GLN A 69 -3.60 3.76 -21.76
C GLN A 69 -3.95 4.45 -23.08
N VAL A 70 -4.00 5.79 -23.11
CA VAL A 70 -4.26 6.58 -24.32
C VAL A 70 -3.21 6.31 -25.40
N MET A 71 -1.92 6.27 -25.02
CA MET A 71 -0.84 5.93 -25.94
C MET A 71 -1.01 4.51 -26.51
N SER A 72 -1.32 3.53 -25.67
CA SER A 72 -1.53 2.13 -26.09
C SER A 72 -2.76 1.95 -27.00
N LEU A 73 -3.84 2.70 -26.73
CA LEU A 73 -5.07 2.67 -27.54
C LEU A 73 -4.86 3.31 -28.91
N ASN A 74 -4.22 4.49 -28.97
CA ASN A 74 -3.93 5.17 -30.24
C ASN A 74 -2.96 4.35 -31.12
N GLN A 75 -1.98 3.65 -30.54
CA GLN A 75 -1.12 2.70 -31.27
C GLN A 75 -1.90 1.52 -31.88
N ARG A 76 -3.06 1.15 -31.31
CA ARG A 76 -3.97 0.13 -31.84
C ARG A 76 -5.01 0.69 -32.82
N GLY A 77 -4.95 1.98 -33.15
CA GLY A 77 -5.92 2.66 -34.01
C GLY A 77 -7.30 2.86 -33.36
N ILE A 78 -7.38 2.81 -32.02
CA ILE A 78 -8.56 3.22 -31.24
C ILE A 78 -8.38 4.69 -30.90
N LYS A 79 -9.37 5.54 -31.22
CA LYS A 79 -9.28 6.98 -30.97
C LYS A 79 -9.46 7.26 -29.49
N ALA A 80 -8.37 7.56 -28.80
CA ALA A 80 -8.38 7.84 -27.38
C ALA A 80 -7.65 9.14 -27.02
N ASP A 81 -8.13 9.82 -25.99
CA ASP A 81 -7.49 11.00 -25.41
C ASP A 81 -7.88 11.15 -23.94
N TYR A 82 -7.36 12.17 -23.25
CA TYR A 82 -7.67 12.46 -21.86
C TYR A 82 -7.89 13.95 -21.56
N LEU A 83 -8.81 14.20 -20.63
CA LEU A 83 -9.10 15.53 -20.07
C LEU A 83 -8.78 15.55 -18.57
N GLY A 84 -7.96 16.50 -18.16
CA GLY A 84 -7.56 16.70 -16.77
C GLY A 84 -6.97 18.08 -16.56
N SER A 85 -6.72 18.46 -15.30
CA SER A 85 -6.23 19.80 -14.92
C SER A 85 -4.87 20.21 -15.54
N THR A 86 -4.10 19.24 -16.06
CA THR A 86 -2.80 19.47 -16.73
C THR A 86 -2.85 19.33 -18.25
N GLN A 87 -4.03 19.12 -18.86
CA GLN A 87 -4.16 19.07 -20.32
C GLN A 87 -3.94 20.48 -20.89
N LYS A 88 -3.09 20.57 -21.92
CA LYS A 88 -2.69 21.85 -22.54
C LYS A 88 -3.30 22.05 -23.92
N ASP A 89 -3.66 20.97 -24.60
CA ASP A 89 -4.31 21.03 -25.90
C ASP A 89 -5.80 21.34 -25.71
N SER A 90 -6.21 22.54 -26.12
CA SER A 90 -7.60 23.02 -26.06
C SER A 90 -8.52 22.34 -27.08
N THR A 91 -7.96 21.72 -28.12
CA THR A 91 -8.75 21.02 -29.15
C THR A 91 -9.38 19.73 -28.63
N VAL A 92 -8.77 19.10 -27.62
CA VAL A 92 -9.25 17.85 -27.00
C VAL A 92 -10.67 18.02 -26.43
N GLN A 93 -10.98 19.17 -25.82
CA GLN A 93 -12.30 19.48 -25.29
C GLN A 93 -13.35 19.53 -26.43
N CYS A 94 -13.07 20.25 -27.52
CA CYS A 94 -13.94 20.34 -28.70
C CYS A 94 -14.09 18.98 -29.42
N ASN A 95 -13.00 18.19 -29.48
CA ASN A 95 -13.03 16.84 -30.04
C ASN A 95 -13.88 15.87 -29.19
N ALA A 96 -13.86 16.02 -27.87
CA ALA A 96 -14.71 15.27 -26.95
C ALA A 96 -16.19 15.65 -27.09
N GLU A 97 -16.50 16.95 -27.09
CA GLU A 97 -17.86 17.48 -27.27
C GLU A 97 -18.48 17.12 -28.62
N SER A 98 -17.65 16.98 -29.67
CA SER A 98 -18.06 16.50 -30.99
C SER A 98 -18.03 14.96 -31.17
N GLY A 99 -17.84 14.20 -30.08
CA GLY A 99 -17.93 12.74 -30.09
C GLY A 99 -16.86 12.03 -30.92
N ARG A 100 -15.67 12.62 -31.09
CA ARG A 100 -14.63 12.09 -32.00
C ARG A 100 -13.79 10.93 -31.44
N PHE A 101 -13.93 10.63 -30.16
CA PHE A 101 -13.18 9.58 -29.46
C PHE A 101 -14.01 8.32 -29.24
N ASP A 102 -13.39 7.16 -29.37
CA ASP A 102 -13.95 5.88 -28.93
C ASP A 102 -13.88 5.76 -27.40
N ILE A 103 -12.79 6.28 -26.80
CA ILE A 103 -12.51 6.20 -25.36
C ILE A 103 -11.90 7.51 -24.87
N LEU A 104 -12.55 8.17 -23.90
CA LEU A 104 -12.13 9.43 -23.33
C LEU A 104 -11.85 9.27 -21.84
N TYR A 105 -10.59 9.43 -21.43
CA TYR A 105 -10.23 9.41 -20.02
C TYR A 105 -10.49 10.77 -19.36
N MET A 106 -10.97 10.79 -18.12
CA MET A 106 -11.18 12.01 -17.34
C MET A 106 -10.61 11.87 -15.93
N THR A 107 -10.06 12.95 -15.38
CA THR A 107 -9.86 13.02 -13.92
C THR A 107 -11.20 13.29 -13.22
N PRO A 108 -11.42 12.79 -11.99
CA PRO A 108 -12.67 12.99 -11.25
C PRO A 108 -13.11 14.47 -11.12
N GLU A 109 -12.15 15.38 -10.90
CA GLU A 109 -12.41 16.84 -10.81
C GLU A 109 -12.95 17.39 -12.13
N LYS A 110 -12.45 16.90 -13.26
CA LYS A 110 -12.83 17.33 -14.61
C LYS A 110 -14.18 16.73 -15.04
N ALA A 111 -14.53 15.54 -14.54
CA ALA A 111 -15.84 14.94 -14.76
C ALA A 111 -16.96 15.64 -13.95
N CYS A 112 -16.70 15.99 -12.68
CA CYS A 112 -17.69 16.62 -11.81
C CYS A 112 -17.71 18.16 -11.82
N SER A 113 -16.70 18.82 -12.42
CA SER A 113 -16.58 20.29 -12.54
C SER A 113 -16.65 21.07 -11.21
N ILE A 114 -16.25 20.47 -10.08
CA ILE A 114 -16.32 21.06 -8.72
C ILE A 114 -15.01 20.81 -7.93
N SER A 115 -14.76 21.72 -6.96
CA SER A 115 -13.65 21.81 -5.99
C SER A 115 -12.84 20.52 -5.64
N PRO A 116 -11.49 20.58 -5.63
CA PRO A 116 -10.61 19.40 -5.71
C PRO A 116 -10.26 18.73 -4.37
N ARG A 117 -11.25 18.44 -3.49
CA ARG A 117 -11.05 17.61 -2.27
C ARG A 117 -12.16 16.62 -1.86
N LYS A 118 -13.13 16.29 -2.72
CA LYS A 118 -14.21 15.29 -2.42
C LYS A 118 -14.66 14.47 -3.64
N GLU A 119 -13.80 14.31 -4.64
CA GLU A 119 -14.20 14.01 -6.03
C GLU A 119 -15.02 12.72 -6.20
N TYR A 120 -14.63 11.61 -5.56
CA TYR A 120 -15.29 10.31 -5.75
C TYR A 120 -16.71 10.23 -5.20
N LYS A 121 -17.07 11.08 -4.22
CA LYS A 121 -18.37 11.05 -3.55
C LYS A 121 -19.47 11.82 -4.29
N GLN A 122 -19.17 12.32 -5.50
CA GLN A 122 -20.09 13.10 -6.34
C GLN A 122 -20.18 12.57 -7.78
N LEU A 123 -19.59 11.40 -8.06
CA LEU A 123 -19.68 10.72 -9.36
C LEU A 123 -21.10 10.24 -9.67
N ASP A 124 -21.94 10.09 -8.65
CA ASP A 124 -23.36 9.76 -8.77
C ASP A 124 -24.18 10.86 -9.47
N ALA A 125 -23.76 12.13 -9.39
CA ALA A 125 -24.41 13.24 -10.10
C ALA A 125 -24.34 13.10 -11.64
N LEU A 126 -23.41 12.30 -12.16
CA LEU A 126 -23.35 11.97 -13.58
C LEU A 126 -24.58 11.16 -14.04
N ARG A 127 -25.23 10.39 -13.16
CA ARG A 127 -26.43 9.61 -13.53
C ARG A 127 -27.64 10.46 -13.88
N GLU A 128 -27.75 11.64 -13.27
CA GLU A 128 -28.82 12.60 -13.58
C GLU A 128 -28.74 13.10 -15.04
N HIS A 129 -27.55 12.99 -15.65
CA HIS A 129 -27.25 13.41 -17.01
C HIS A 129 -27.06 12.23 -17.98
N LEU A 130 -26.77 11.03 -17.48
CA LEU A 130 -26.39 9.84 -18.26
C LEU A 130 -27.34 8.66 -17.98
N VAL A 131 -28.65 8.91 -18.02
CA VAL A 131 -29.71 7.97 -17.59
C VAL A 131 -29.63 6.60 -18.31
N ASP A 132 -29.42 6.60 -19.63
CA ASP A 132 -29.37 5.37 -20.45
C ASP A 132 -27.94 4.84 -20.68
N VAL A 133 -26.99 5.16 -19.78
CA VAL A 133 -25.59 4.74 -19.88
C VAL A 133 -25.24 3.79 -18.72
N PRO A 134 -24.79 2.55 -18.99
CA PRO A 134 -24.38 1.62 -17.93
C PRO A 134 -23.10 2.10 -17.26
N PHE A 135 -23.07 2.10 -15.93
CA PHE A 135 -21.89 2.43 -15.13
C PHE A 135 -21.11 1.15 -14.80
N ILE A 136 -19.80 1.18 -15.00
CA ILE A 136 -18.90 0.06 -14.69
C ILE A 136 -17.89 0.45 -13.59
N GLY A 137 -18.00 -0.18 -12.43
CA GLY A 137 -17.03 -0.10 -11.33
C GLY A 137 -15.98 -1.20 -11.45
N LEU A 138 -14.70 -0.83 -11.47
CA LEU A 138 -13.59 -1.78 -11.62
C LEU A 138 -12.53 -1.56 -10.56
N THR A 139 -12.23 -2.60 -9.78
CA THR A 139 -11.17 -2.55 -8.77
C THR A 139 -10.33 -3.83 -8.73
N ALA A 140 -9.09 -3.71 -8.27
CA ALA A 140 -8.21 -4.84 -8.00
C ALA A 140 -8.45 -5.47 -6.62
N THR A 141 -8.93 -4.67 -5.67
CA THR A 141 -9.17 -5.04 -4.27
C THR A 141 -10.41 -4.31 -3.76
N ALA A 142 -11.33 -5.06 -3.17
CA ALA A 142 -12.44 -4.51 -2.40
C ALA A 142 -12.98 -5.62 -1.49
N THR A 143 -13.00 -5.35 -0.18
CA THR A 143 -13.75 -6.14 0.79
C THR A 143 -15.26 -5.97 0.53
N GLU A 144 -16.11 -6.82 1.12
CA GLU A 144 -17.56 -6.68 0.98
C GLU A 144 -18.05 -5.29 1.39
N LYS A 145 -17.56 -4.75 2.51
CA LYS A 145 -17.87 -3.38 2.94
C LYS A 145 -17.48 -2.33 1.89
N VAL A 146 -16.29 -2.44 1.30
CA VAL A 146 -15.83 -1.51 0.25
C VAL A 146 -16.65 -1.66 -1.04
N ARG A 147 -17.09 -2.88 -1.40
CA ARG A 147 -18.04 -3.08 -2.51
C ARG A 147 -19.34 -2.33 -2.25
N GLN A 148 -19.96 -2.52 -1.08
CA GLN A 148 -21.20 -1.83 -0.70
C GLN A 148 -21.04 -0.30 -0.64
N ASP A 149 -19.87 0.19 -0.26
CA ASP A 149 -19.56 1.63 -0.30
C ASP A 149 -19.47 2.15 -1.75
N ILE A 150 -18.86 1.40 -2.68
CA ILE A 150 -18.83 1.75 -4.12
C ILE A 150 -20.25 1.76 -4.71
N LEU A 151 -21.04 0.71 -4.47
CA LEU A 151 -22.41 0.60 -5.01
C LEU A 151 -23.29 1.78 -4.58
N ARG A 152 -23.25 2.13 -3.28
CA ARG A 152 -23.97 3.29 -2.73
C ARG A 152 -23.43 4.61 -3.28
N SER A 153 -22.11 4.78 -3.32
CA SER A 153 -21.48 6.04 -3.80
C SER A 153 -21.65 6.26 -5.30
N LEU A 154 -21.96 5.22 -6.08
CA LEU A 154 -22.26 5.31 -7.51
C LEU A 154 -23.75 5.10 -7.80
N LYS A 155 -24.64 5.08 -6.80
CA LYS A 155 -26.09 4.84 -6.94
C LYS A 155 -26.44 3.67 -7.90
N MET A 156 -25.67 2.57 -7.83
CA MET A 156 -25.90 1.37 -8.65
C MET A 156 -27.08 0.57 -8.13
N THR A 157 -28.11 0.38 -8.95
CA THR A 157 -29.33 -0.38 -8.60
C THR A 157 -29.36 -1.68 -9.41
N ASP A 158 -29.49 -2.82 -8.73
CA ASP A 158 -29.35 -4.18 -9.32
C ASP A 158 -28.14 -4.38 -10.27
N PRO A 159 -26.91 -4.00 -9.86
CA PRO A 159 -25.73 -4.19 -10.70
C PRO A 159 -25.34 -5.67 -10.76
N TYR A 160 -24.79 -6.09 -11.90
CA TYR A 160 -24.11 -7.38 -11.99
C TYR A 160 -22.77 -7.31 -11.23
N ILE A 161 -22.54 -8.20 -10.26
CA ILE A 161 -21.34 -8.21 -9.40
C ILE A 161 -20.47 -9.42 -9.73
N ALA A 162 -19.28 -9.18 -10.31
CA ALA A 162 -18.25 -10.20 -10.49
C ALA A 162 -17.16 -10.09 -9.43
N VAL A 163 -16.88 -11.17 -8.70
CA VAL A 163 -15.71 -11.30 -7.82
C VAL A 163 -14.85 -12.44 -8.33
N GLY A 164 -13.76 -12.09 -9.03
CA GLY A 164 -12.78 -13.06 -9.49
C GLY A 164 -11.81 -13.47 -8.39
N SER A 165 -11.04 -14.53 -8.64
CA SER A 165 -9.97 -14.94 -7.74
C SER A 165 -8.95 -13.83 -7.54
N PHE A 166 -8.42 -13.75 -6.31
CA PHE A 166 -7.26 -12.93 -5.97
C PHE A 166 -5.94 -13.70 -6.17
N ASP A 167 -6.01 -15.01 -6.45
CA ASP A 167 -4.82 -15.80 -6.74
C ASP A 167 -4.17 -15.36 -8.06
N ARG A 168 -2.84 -15.39 -8.06
CA ARG A 168 -1.97 -15.02 -9.16
C ARG A 168 -0.96 -16.13 -9.30
N ASN A 169 -1.37 -17.22 -9.94
CA ASN A 169 -0.67 -18.51 -10.06
C ASN A 169 0.76 -18.42 -10.66
N ASN A 170 1.13 -17.26 -11.19
CA ASN A 170 2.43 -16.91 -11.79
C ASN A 170 3.34 -16.07 -10.88
N LEU A 171 2.86 -15.70 -9.68
CA LEU A 171 3.59 -14.91 -8.70
C LEU A 171 4.06 -15.77 -7.54
N PHE A 172 5.36 -15.66 -7.23
CA PHE A 172 6.02 -16.38 -6.14
C PHE A 172 6.35 -15.38 -5.03
N TYR A 173 5.77 -15.60 -3.85
CA TYR A 173 5.88 -14.70 -2.71
C TYR A 173 6.83 -15.27 -1.65
N GLY A 174 7.64 -14.42 -1.02
CA GLY A 174 8.42 -14.82 0.15
C GLY A 174 8.99 -13.61 0.89
N GLY A 175 9.34 -13.83 2.16
CA GLY A 175 9.80 -12.79 3.08
C GLY A 175 11.15 -13.14 3.69
N LYS A 176 12.12 -12.23 3.60
CA LYS A 176 13.44 -12.38 4.21
C LYS A 176 13.63 -11.33 5.31
N SER A 177 13.76 -11.78 6.55
CA SER A 177 14.18 -10.89 7.64
C SER A 177 15.65 -10.52 7.46
N PHE A 178 16.01 -9.26 7.71
CA PHE A 178 17.41 -8.81 7.61
C PHE A 178 17.84 -7.97 8.82
N ALA A 179 19.14 -7.93 9.08
CA ALA A 179 19.73 -6.93 9.98
C ALA A 179 20.05 -5.66 9.17
N ARG A 180 19.68 -4.48 9.67
CA ARG A 180 20.04 -3.17 9.08
C ARG A 180 21.52 -2.84 9.31
N GLY A 181 22.43 -3.70 8.86
CA GLY A 181 23.87 -3.43 8.79
C GLY A 181 24.20 -2.63 7.53
N MET A 182 25.25 -1.79 7.60
CA MET A 182 25.66 -0.96 6.47
C MET A 182 26.02 -1.80 5.24
N ALA A 183 26.70 -2.94 5.41
CA ALA A 183 27.07 -3.83 4.32
C ALA A 183 25.91 -4.28 3.42
N PHE A 184 24.73 -4.59 3.98
CA PHE A 184 23.54 -4.95 3.18
C PHE A 184 22.90 -3.73 2.50
N VAL A 185 23.01 -2.55 3.12
CA VAL A 185 22.60 -1.29 2.47
C VAL A 185 23.55 -0.97 1.32
N ASP A 186 24.86 -1.19 1.47
CA ASP A 186 25.86 -0.93 0.44
C ASP A 186 25.79 -1.95 -0.71
N GLU A 187 25.49 -3.22 -0.42
CA GLU A 187 25.18 -4.26 -1.43
C GLU A 187 23.93 -3.86 -2.24
N LEU A 188 22.84 -3.55 -1.54
CA LEU A 188 21.58 -3.11 -2.16
C LEU A 188 21.75 -1.78 -2.94
N VAL A 189 22.54 -0.83 -2.43
CA VAL A 189 22.86 0.43 -3.10
C VAL A 189 23.77 0.20 -4.31
N ASN A 190 24.67 -0.77 -4.30
CA ASN A 190 25.46 -1.13 -5.48
C ASN A 190 24.58 -1.75 -6.58
N GLU A 191 23.63 -2.63 -6.26
CA GLU A 191 22.63 -3.09 -7.25
C GLU A 191 21.73 -1.94 -7.74
N ILE A 192 21.29 -1.06 -6.83
CA ILE A 192 20.45 0.10 -7.11
C ILE A 192 21.21 1.25 -7.79
N SER A 193 22.54 1.27 -7.81
CA SER A 193 23.34 2.35 -8.42
C SER A 193 23.12 2.49 -9.94
N LYS A 194 22.57 1.45 -10.57
CA LYS A 194 22.14 1.41 -11.98
C LYS A 194 20.63 1.58 -12.17
N ALA A 195 19.91 1.92 -11.10
CA ALA A 195 18.46 2.05 -11.06
C ALA A 195 18.00 3.52 -11.18
N GLY A 196 16.78 3.68 -11.66
CA GLY A 196 16.10 4.97 -11.66
C GLY A 196 15.37 5.19 -10.35
N LEU A 197 15.26 6.45 -9.94
CA LEU A 197 14.46 6.85 -8.79
C LEU A 197 13.08 7.36 -9.24
N TYR A 198 12.04 7.05 -8.48
CA TYR A 198 10.74 7.69 -8.60
C TYR A 198 10.07 7.93 -7.23
N HIS A 199 9.94 9.20 -6.85
CA HIS A 199 9.18 9.59 -5.65
C HIS A 199 8.47 10.93 -5.84
N GLY A 200 7.41 11.18 -5.06
CA GLY A 200 6.52 12.34 -5.23
C GLY A 200 7.18 13.72 -5.03
N GLN A 201 8.39 13.79 -4.48
CA GLN A 201 9.16 15.04 -4.33
C GLN A 201 10.01 15.36 -5.57
N MET A 202 10.14 14.44 -6.53
CA MET A 202 10.86 14.71 -7.78
C MET A 202 10.09 15.68 -8.67
N GLY A 203 10.83 16.56 -9.36
CA GLY A 203 10.30 17.45 -10.38
C GLY A 203 9.58 16.67 -11.49
N SER A 204 8.53 17.26 -12.07
CA SER A 204 7.63 16.55 -13.00
C SER A 204 8.37 15.93 -14.20
N LYS A 205 9.34 16.65 -14.78
CA LYS A 205 10.14 16.16 -15.92
C LYS A 205 10.96 14.92 -15.56
N ALA A 206 11.67 14.94 -14.42
CA ALA A 206 12.49 13.82 -13.97
C ALA A 206 11.64 12.57 -13.66
N ARG A 207 10.42 12.74 -13.12
CA ARG A 207 9.47 11.63 -12.96
C ARG A 207 9.03 11.04 -14.29
N GLU A 208 8.68 11.89 -15.25
CA GLU A 208 8.26 11.47 -16.59
C GLU A 208 9.38 10.73 -17.34
N GLU A 209 10.61 11.21 -17.23
CA GLU A 209 11.82 10.60 -17.80
C GLU A 209 12.15 9.25 -17.15
N SER A 210 12.21 9.18 -15.82
CA SER A 210 12.41 7.93 -15.07
C SER A 210 11.33 6.89 -15.42
N HIS A 211 10.06 7.30 -15.48
CA HIS A 211 8.95 6.44 -15.86
C HIS A 211 9.11 5.93 -17.30
N ARG A 212 9.35 6.83 -18.26
CA ARG A 212 9.51 6.51 -19.68
C ARG A 212 10.65 5.51 -19.91
N SER A 213 11.79 5.72 -19.27
CA SER A 213 12.96 4.85 -19.37
C SER A 213 12.68 3.44 -18.83
N PHE A 214 11.93 3.33 -17.73
CA PHE A 214 11.50 2.04 -17.18
C PHE A 214 10.47 1.33 -18.06
N ILE A 215 9.49 2.06 -18.61
CA ILE A 215 8.52 1.47 -19.55
C ILE A 215 9.22 0.90 -20.78
N ARG A 216 10.25 1.59 -21.30
CA ARG A 216 11.02 1.22 -22.51
C ARG A 216 12.10 0.16 -22.32
N ASP A 217 12.32 -0.33 -21.09
CA ASP A 217 13.44 -1.20 -20.73
C ASP A 217 14.85 -0.56 -20.86
N ASP A 218 14.93 0.76 -21.09
CA ASP A 218 16.16 1.56 -20.95
C ASP A 218 16.71 1.52 -19.51
N LEU A 219 15.81 1.24 -18.55
CA LEU A 219 16.07 1.14 -17.13
C LEU A 219 15.56 -0.20 -16.59
N HIS A 220 16.45 -1.06 -16.11
CA HIS A 220 16.07 -2.40 -15.63
C HIS A 220 15.50 -2.43 -14.21
N VAL A 221 15.94 -1.51 -13.34
CA VAL A 221 15.53 -1.45 -11.92
C VAL A 221 14.99 -0.05 -11.62
N MET A 222 13.86 0.00 -10.90
CA MET A 222 13.21 1.25 -10.52
C MET A 222 12.88 1.24 -9.03
N VAL A 223 13.44 2.19 -8.29
CA VAL A 223 13.25 2.32 -6.85
C VAL A 223 12.23 3.41 -6.59
N ALA A 224 11.15 3.06 -5.89
CA ALA A 224 10.03 3.97 -5.77
C ALA A 224 9.20 3.82 -4.50
N THR A 225 8.51 4.90 -4.15
CA THR A 225 7.50 4.90 -3.08
C THR A 225 6.13 4.44 -3.60
N ILE A 226 5.19 4.16 -2.69
CA ILE A 226 3.80 3.75 -2.99
C ILE A 226 3.14 4.65 -4.07
N ALA A 227 3.50 5.94 -4.11
CA ALA A 227 2.97 6.91 -5.07
C ALA A 227 3.33 6.62 -6.55
N PHE A 228 4.45 5.94 -6.83
CA PHE A 228 4.77 5.48 -8.18
C PHE A 228 3.92 4.29 -8.58
N GLY A 229 3.83 3.32 -7.65
CA GLY A 229 3.32 1.99 -7.91
C GLY A 229 2.03 2.04 -8.71
N MET A 230 1.02 2.75 -8.19
CA MET A 230 -0.35 2.77 -8.72
C MET A 230 -0.46 2.99 -10.23
N GLY A 231 0.35 3.88 -10.81
CA GLY A 231 0.22 4.30 -12.22
C GLY A 231 0.82 3.37 -13.27
N ILE A 232 1.78 2.51 -12.91
CA ILE A 232 2.58 1.73 -13.87
C ILE A 232 1.72 0.62 -14.52
N ASP A 233 1.78 0.52 -15.87
CA ASP A 233 1.25 -0.62 -16.64
C ASP A 233 2.31 -1.27 -17.55
N LYS A 234 3.45 -1.66 -16.97
CA LYS A 234 4.47 -2.48 -17.63
C LYS A 234 4.14 -3.97 -17.47
N PRO A 235 3.97 -4.74 -18.55
CA PRO A 235 3.53 -6.14 -18.44
C PRO A 235 4.63 -7.09 -17.95
N ASN A 236 5.88 -6.78 -18.27
CA ASN A 236 7.06 -7.65 -18.15
C ASN A 236 7.90 -7.42 -16.88
N ILE A 237 7.31 -6.91 -15.79
CA ILE A 237 8.03 -6.78 -14.50
C ILE A 237 8.29 -8.16 -13.91
N ARG A 238 9.57 -8.55 -13.77
CA ARG A 238 10.01 -9.88 -13.29
C ARG A 238 10.18 -10.00 -11.78
N CYS A 239 10.56 -8.92 -11.10
CA CYS A 239 10.71 -8.89 -9.65
C CYS A 239 10.05 -7.63 -9.09
N VAL A 240 9.34 -7.75 -7.97
CA VAL A 240 8.92 -6.63 -7.12
C VAL A 240 9.48 -6.85 -5.73
N ILE A 241 10.27 -5.88 -5.25
CA ILE A 241 10.86 -5.90 -3.91
C ILE A 241 10.15 -4.87 -3.03
N HIS A 242 9.54 -5.33 -1.94
CA HIS A 242 9.08 -4.48 -0.85
C HIS A 242 10.18 -4.38 0.19
N PHE A 243 10.64 -3.16 0.48
CA PHE A 243 11.68 -2.90 1.47
C PHE A 243 11.07 -2.21 2.69
N GLY A 244 11.01 -2.93 3.81
CA GLY A 244 10.24 -2.58 5.00
C GLY A 244 8.77 -3.04 4.93
N CYS A 245 8.06 -2.94 6.05
CA CYS A 245 6.68 -3.39 6.16
C CYS A 245 5.72 -2.51 5.32
N PRO A 246 4.89 -3.10 4.44
CA PRO A 246 3.77 -2.42 3.80
C PRO A 246 2.76 -1.91 4.85
N LYS A 247 2.04 -0.83 4.54
CA LYS A 247 1.02 -0.25 5.45
C LYS A 247 -0.21 -1.14 5.67
N SER A 248 -0.48 -2.06 4.74
CA SER A 248 -1.58 -3.02 4.81
C SER A 248 -1.32 -4.17 3.85
N LEU A 249 -1.99 -5.31 4.07
CA LEU A 249 -1.97 -6.44 3.14
C LEU A 249 -2.49 -6.06 1.74
N GLU A 250 -3.49 -5.17 1.67
CA GLU A 250 -3.95 -4.59 0.41
C GLU A 250 -2.85 -3.81 -0.32
N SER A 251 -2.09 -2.97 0.41
CA SER A 251 -0.96 -2.23 -0.16
C SER A 251 0.12 -3.17 -0.70
N TYR A 252 0.40 -4.27 0.04
CA TYR A 252 1.33 -5.30 -0.40
C TYR A 252 0.86 -5.98 -1.68
N TYR A 253 -0.40 -6.44 -1.72
CA TYR A 253 -1.01 -7.12 -2.86
C TYR A 253 -1.08 -6.23 -4.11
N GLN A 254 -1.45 -4.95 -3.95
CA GLN A 254 -1.45 -3.98 -5.05
C GLN A 254 -0.04 -3.61 -5.55
N GLY A 255 0.99 -3.68 -4.70
CA GLY A 255 2.38 -3.47 -5.08
C GLY A 255 2.97 -4.68 -5.80
N SER A 256 2.93 -5.83 -5.15
CA SER A 256 3.42 -7.12 -5.68
C SER A 256 2.72 -7.53 -6.99
N GLY A 257 1.40 -7.37 -7.06
CA GLY A 257 0.59 -7.74 -8.24
C GLY A 257 0.89 -6.95 -9.53
N ARG A 258 1.83 -6.00 -9.50
CA ARG A 258 2.39 -5.34 -10.70
C ARG A 258 3.36 -6.23 -11.45
N CYS A 259 3.98 -7.17 -10.74
CA CYS A 259 4.79 -8.24 -11.32
C CYS A 259 3.94 -9.12 -12.26
N GLY A 260 4.55 -9.61 -13.34
CA GLY A 260 4.03 -10.69 -14.17
C GLY A 260 2.62 -10.50 -14.76
N ARG A 261 2.26 -9.32 -15.28
CA ARG A 261 0.93 -9.13 -15.91
C ARG A 261 0.81 -9.84 -17.26
N ASP A 262 1.95 -10.11 -17.90
CA ASP A 262 2.08 -11.04 -19.04
C ASP A 262 1.70 -12.49 -18.69
N GLY A 263 1.72 -12.87 -17.42
CA GLY A 263 1.41 -14.23 -16.93
C GLY A 263 2.63 -15.14 -16.76
N LEU A 264 3.84 -14.64 -17.03
CA LEU A 264 5.09 -15.39 -16.84
C LEU A 264 5.49 -15.44 -15.36
N ALA A 265 6.35 -16.39 -15.01
CA ALA A 265 6.91 -16.53 -13.66
C ALA A 265 7.57 -15.21 -13.19
N SER A 266 7.24 -14.81 -11.97
CA SER A 266 7.56 -13.48 -11.45
C SER A 266 7.63 -13.49 -9.91
N ILE A 267 8.64 -12.84 -9.33
CA ILE A 267 8.96 -12.96 -7.89
C ILE A 267 8.54 -11.69 -7.13
N CYS A 268 8.01 -11.87 -5.93
CA CYS A 268 7.57 -10.82 -5.01
C CYS A 268 8.28 -11.01 -3.66
N ARG A 269 9.37 -10.27 -3.43
CA ARG A 269 10.17 -10.34 -2.19
C ARG A 269 9.75 -9.28 -1.18
N LEU A 270 9.65 -9.65 0.10
CA LEU A 270 9.49 -8.72 1.22
C LEU A 270 10.74 -8.77 2.12
N TYR A 271 11.54 -7.71 2.13
CA TYR A 271 12.60 -7.53 3.13
C TYR A 271 12.04 -6.75 4.32
N TYR A 272 12.20 -7.27 5.54
CA TYR A 272 11.66 -6.63 6.74
C TYR A 272 12.59 -6.75 7.95
N THR A 273 12.44 -5.82 8.90
CA THR A 273 12.89 -6.01 10.29
C THR A 273 11.68 -6.16 11.22
N ARG A 274 11.83 -6.80 12.39
CA ARG A 274 10.74 -6.84 13.40
C ARG A 274 10.30 -5.43 13.83
N SER A 275 11.24 -4.47 13.84
CA SER A 275 10.96 -3.06 14.12
C SER A 275 10.18 -2.33 13.01
N ASP A 276 10.07 -2.88 11.80
CA ASP A 276 9.20 -2.33 10.75
C ASP A 276 7.73 -2.68 11.02
N PHE A 277 7.45 -3.87 11.54
CA PHE A 277 6.11 -4.24 12.02
C PHE A 277 5.70 -3.38 13.21
N ALA A 278 6.58 -3.14 14.20
CA ALA A 278 6.28 -2.23 15.31
C ALA A 278 5.92 -0.80 14.85
N LYS A 279 6.48 -0.32 13.73
CA LYS A 279 6.06 0.95 13.10
C LYS A 279 4.72 0.83 12.37
N ALA A 280 4.47 -0.28 11.67
CA ALA A 280 3.19 -0.55 11.05
C ALA A 280 2.07 -0.64 12.10
N ASP A 281 2.30 -1.36 13.21
CA ASP A 281 1.41 -1.46 14.37
C ASP A 281 1.20 -0.10 15.01
N PHE A 282 2.23 0.74 15.15
CA PHE A 282 2.08 2.13 15.59
C PHE A 282 1.13 2.91 14.67
N TYR A 283 1.34 2.89 13.35
CA TYR A 283 0.47 3.59 12.39
C TYR A 283 -0.95 2.98 12.28
N CYS A 284 -1.11 1.68 12.49
CA CYS A 284 -2.40 0.98 12.41
C CYS A 284 -3.21 1.13 13.71
N ALA A 285 -2.55 1.06 14.88
CA ALA A 285 -3.17 1.37 16.17
C ALA A 285 -3.49 2.87 16.29
N GLU A 286 -2.66 3.76 15.73
CA GLU A 286 -3.03 5.17 15.56
C GLU A 286 -4.31 5.27 14.71
N ALA A 287 -4.41 4.59 13.55
CA ALA A 287 -5.53 4.77 12.62
C ALA A 287 -6.93 4.50 13.18
N ASP A 288 -7.10 3.62 14.18
CA ASP A 288 -8.43 3.18 14.62
C ASP A 288 -8.97 3.85 15.90
N THR A 289 -8.14 4.53 16.69
CA THR A 289 -8.61 5.18 17.92
C THR A 289 -9.45 6.45 17.65
N ALA A 290 -10.47 6.67 18.49
CA ALA A 290 -11.26 7.91 18.46
C ALA A 290 -10.40 9.17 18.72
N GLU A 291 -9.28 9.03 19.43
CA GLU A 291 -8.33 10.12 19.71
C GLU A 291 -7.58 10.57 18.45
N VAL A 292 -7.13 9.64 17.61
CA VAL A 292 -6.42 9.97 16.36
C VAL A 292 -7.38 10.38 15.23
N LYS A 293 -8.62 9.87 15.23
CA LYS A 293 -9.70 10.39 14.38
C LYS A 293 -10.00 11.87 14.73
N LEU A 294 -10.03 12.21 16.01
CA LEU A 294 -10.11 13.60 16.48
C LEU A 294 -8.84 14.42 16.15
N TYR A 295 -7.64 13.82 16.23
CA TYR A 295 -6.37 14.49 15.90
C TYR A 295 -6.32 14.96 14.44
N HIS A 296 -6.56 14.05 13.49
CA HIS A 296 -6.56 14.39 12.07
C HIS A 296 -7.64 15.42 11.71
N MET A 297 -8.81 15.35 12.36
CA MET A 297 -9.89 16.31 12.15
C MET A 297 -9.53 17.72 12.64
N LEU A 298 -8.89 17.84 13.82
CA LEU A 298 -8.39 19.11 14.33
C LEU A 298 -7.25 19.68 13.47
N LEU A 299 -6.38 18.82 12.91
CA LEU A 299 -5.36 19.25 11.94
C LEU A 299 -5.98 19.79 10.65
N GLU A 300 -7.03 19.16 10.13
CA GLU A 300 -7.76 19.62 8.94
C GLU A 300 -8.50 20.94 9.20
N MET A 301 -9.19 21.07 10.33
CA MET A 301 -9.82 22.32 10.76
C MET A 301 -8.80 23.45 10.84
N ARG A 302 -7.65 23.22 11.50
CA ARG A 302 -6.56 24.20 11.58
C ARG A 302 -6.08 24.65 10.20
N MET A 303 -5.93 23.72 9.26
CA MET A 303 -5.52 24.03 7.88
C MET A 303 -6.55 24.89 7.14
N ASN A 304 -7.85 24.66 7.36
CA ASN A 304 -8.91 25.48 6.75
C ASN A 304 -8.98 26.88 7.38
N LEU A 305 -8.79 26.99 8.69
CA LEU A 305 -8.77 28.28 9.39
C LEU A 305 -7.57 29.13 9.00
N ALA A 306 -6.38 28.52 8.96
CA ALA A 306 -5.15 29.17 8.49
C ALA A 306 -5.32 29.81 7.10
N LYS A 307 -5.96 29.09 6.17
CA LYS A 307 -6.32 29.63 4.84
C LYS A 307 -7.30 30.79 4.93
N ASN A 308 -8.40 30.62 5.67
CA ASN A 308 -9.46 31.64 5.77
C ASN A 308 -8.98 32.94 6.46
N THR A 309 -8.00 32.85 7.37
CA THR A 309 -7.42 34.00 8.07
C THR A 309 -6.11 34.52 7.44
N GLY A 310 -5.60 33.88 6.38
CA GLY A 310 -4.32 34.26 5.77
C GLY A 310 -3.08 34.05 6.66
N THR A 311 -3.13 33.10 7.60
CA THR A 311 -2.04 32.84 8.57
C THR A 311 -1.41 31.47 8.39
N ALA A 312 -0.24 31.25 8.97
CA ALA A 312 0.40 29.93 8.97
C ALA A 312 -0.32 28.97 9.97
N PRO A 313 -0.54 27.68 9.63
CA PRO A 313 -1.29 26.76 10.49
C PRO A 313 -0.81 26.68 11.94
N TYR A 314 0.49 26.62 12.17
CA TYR A 314 1.06 26.55 13.52
C TYR A 314 0.75 27.79 14.39
N ALA A 315 0.48 28.94 13.79
CA ALA A 315 0.13 30.18 14.49
C ALA A 315 -1.34 30.20 14.96
N ILE A 316 -2.21 29.39 14.33
CA ILE A 316 -3.57 29.15 14.84
C ILE A 316 -3.51 28.26 16.09
N CYS A 317 -2.81 27.11 16.00
CA CYS A 317 -2.62 26.18 17.10
C CYS A 317 -1.43 25.24 16.82
N GLY A 318 -0.53 25.02 17.78
CA GLY A 318 0.64 24.14 17.60
C GLY A 318 0.29 22.64 17.60
N ASP A 319 1.09 21.81 16.93
CA ASP A 319 0.85 20.35 16.85
C ASP A 319 0.75 19.69 18.23
N GLN A 320 1.61 20.11 19.17
CA GLN A 320 1.60 19.61 20.54
C GLN A 320 0.36 20.06 21.33
N THR A 321 -0.14 21.27 21.08
CA THR A 321 -1.39 21.76 21.66
C THR A 321 -2.58 20.95 21.13
N ILE A 322 -2.62 20.65 19.82
CA ILE A 322 -3.64 19.75 19.26
C ILE A 322 -3.56 18.35 19.88
N LYS A 323 -2.36 17.77 20.05
CA LYS A 323 -2.19 16.49 20.77
C LYS A 323 -2.65 16.55 22.24
N LYS A 324 -2.46 17.68 22.92
CA LYS A 324 -3.02 17.89 24.27
C LYS A 324 -4.55 17.96 24.24
N ILE A 325 -5.14 18.67 23.28
CA ILE A 325 -6.60 18.78 23.12
C ILE A 325 -7.25 17.40 22.86
N THR A 326 -6.68 16.57 21.99
CA THR A 326 -7.22 15.24 21.67
C THR A 326 -7.20 14.30 22.88
N LYS A 327 -6.15 14.39 23.69
CA LYS A 327 -5.95 13.58 24.89
C LYS A 327 -6.81 14.04 26.06
N ILE A 328 -6.93 15.36 26.27
CA ILE A 328 -7.66 15.95 27.40
C ILE A 328 -9.17 16.01 27.15
N ARG A 329 -9.60 16.08 25.88
CA ARG A 329 -11.02 16.21 25.45
C ARG A 329 -11.81 17.23 26.29
N PRO A 330 -11.38 18.50 26.34
CA PRO A 330 -11.95 19.49 27.26
C PRO A 330 -13.40 19.85 26.88
N SER A 331 -14.34 19.47 27.75
CA SER A 331 -15.79 19.77 27.62
C SER A 331 -16.22 21.14 28.14
N THR A 332 -15.29 22.04 28.49
CA THR A 332 -15.62 23.40 28.95
C THR A 332 -14.60 24.44 28.48
N LYS A 333 -15.02 25.71 28.36
CA LYS A 333 -14.16 26.85 28.05
C LYS A 333 -12.94 26.93 28.98
N VAL A 334 -13.16 26.75 30.28
CA VAL A 334 -12.12 26.79 31.31
C VAL A 334 -11.12 25.65 31.13
N ARG A 335 -11.59 24.41 30.89
CA ARG A 335 -10.70 23.27 30.65
C ARG A 335 -9.89 23.40 29.37
N LEU A 336 -10.45 23.99 28.30
CA LEU A 336 -9.75 24.20 27.04
C LEU A 336 -8.72 25.34 27.14
N ALA A 337 -9.04 26.42 27.86
CA ALA A 337 -8.12 27.53 28.10
C ALA A 337 -6.91 27.14 28.96
N ASN A 338 -7.05 26.14 29.84
CA ASN A 338 -5.96 25.61 30.67
C ASN A 338 -5.00 24.65 29.92
N ILE A 339 -5.09 24.54 28.59
CA ILE A 339 -4.16 23.74 27.77
C ILE A 339 -3.09 24.66 27.16
N ASP A 340 -1.82 24.39 27.44
CA ASP A 340 -0.70 25.22 26.96
C ASP A 340 -0.74 25.41 25.43
N GLY A 341 -0.70 26.67 24.99
CA GLY A 341 -0.75 27.08 23.59
C GLY A 341 -2.16 27.26 23.02
N VAL A 342 -3.22 27.07 23.82
CA VAL A 342 -4.58 27.49 23.43
C VAL A 342 -4.75 28.99 23.65
N ASN A 343 -5.14 29.70 22.59
CA ASN A 343 -5.48 31.11 22.62
C ASN A 343 -6.99 31.33 22.32
N GLN A 344 -7.47 32.58 22.41
CA GLN A 344 -8.88 32.91 22.13
C GLN A 344 -9.31 32.49 20.71
N VAL A 345 -8.40 32.57 19.72
CA VAL A 345 -8.66 32.16 18.34
C VAL A 345 -8.85 30.64 18.24
N SER A 346 -8.02 29.84 18.90
CA SER A 346 -8.20 28.38 19.02
C SER A 346 -9.55 28.03 19.66
N TYR A 347 -9.94 28.74 20.73
CA TYR A 347 -11.17 28.46 21.47
C TYR A 347 -12.44 28.57 20.62
N VAL A 348 -12.61 29.66 19.86
CA VAL A 348 -13.83 29.91 19.05
C VAL A 348 -14.11 28.74 18.09
N HIS A 349 -13.07 28.20 17.48
CA HIS A 349 -13.21 27.16 16.46
C HIS A 349 -13.36 25.74 17.02
N ILE A 350 -12.64 25.41 18.10
CA ILE A 350 -12.81 24.11 18.77
C ILE A 350 -14.19 24.02 19.43
N ARG A 351 -14.71 25.13 19.98
CA ARG A 351 -16.08 25.22 20.52
C ARG A 351 -17.12 24.85 19.46
N ALA A 352 -17.05 25.45 18.27
CA ALA A 352 -18.01 25.18 17.19
C ALA A 352 -18.09 23.68 16.83
N PHE A 353 -16.95 22.99 16.85
CA PHE A 353 -16.87 21.56 16.60
C PHE A 353 -17.45 20.70 17.74
N LEU A 354 -17.09 20.97 18.99
CA LEU A 354 -17.61 20.23 20.15
C LEU A 354 -19.14 20.37 20.29
N THR A 355 -19.71 21.51 19.87
CA THR A 355 -21.16 21.73 19.81
C THR A 355 -21.85 20.96 18.66
N MET A 356 -21.16 20.68 17.55
CA MET A 356 -21.71 19.94 16.41
C MET A 356 -21.76 18.40 16.60
N GLN A 357 -21.21 17.88 17.70
CA GLN A 357 -21.04 16.44 17.89
C GLN A 357 -21.75 15.88 19.15
N ASP A 358 -22.66 16.65 19.76
CA ASP A 358 -23.36 16.32 21.02
C ASP A 358 -22.45 15.93 22.20
N LEU A 359 -21.16 16.30 22.16
CA LEU A 359 -20.16 16.00 23.20
C LEU A 359 -20.11 17.04 24.34
N GLY A 360 -21.19 17.81 24.50
CA GLY A 360 -21.48 18.59 25.70
C GLY A 360 -20.61 19.83 25.93
N ILE A 361 -21.04 20.96 25.38
CA ILE A 361 -20.88 22.27 26.05
C ILE A 361 -22.28 22.86 26.19
N SER A 362 -22.83 22.88 27.40
CA SER A 362 -24.18 23.37 27.65
C SER A 362 -24.32 24.83 27.21
N THR A 363 -25.33 25.11 26.38
CA THR A 363 -25.62 26.45 25.87
C THR A 363 -26.52 27.21 26.85
N ARG A 364 -25.91 27.77 27.90
CA ARG A 364 -26.43 28.90 28.68
C ARG A 364 -25.26 29.66 29.28
N ASP A 365 -25.08 30.88 28.81
CA ASP A 365 -24.95 32.07 29.65
C ASP A 365 -25.09 33.30 28.76
N ASN A 366 -26.00 34.20 29.17
CA ASN A 366 -26.23 35.48 28.52
C ASN A 366 -25.20 36.51 28.99
N LEU A 367 -25.12 37.63 28.25
CA LEU A 367 -24.75 38.95 28.75
C LEU A 367 -25.63 39.24 30.00
N ASP A 368 -25.23 39.79 31.15
CA ASP A 368 -24.25 40.81 31.60
C ASP A 368 -24.16 40.70 33.15
N PRO A 369 -23.62 41.64 33.96
CA PRO A 369 -22.56 42.65 33.78
C PRO A 369 -21.40 42.50 34.80
N GLN A 370 -20.41 43.41 34.75
CA GLN A 370 -19.36 43.59 35.78
C GLN A 370 -19.91 44.04 37.15
N PRO A 371 -19.40 43.50 38.27
CA PRO A 371 -19.43 44.16 39.57
C PRO A 371 -18.09 44.82 39.93
N SER A 372 -18.20 46.08 40.36
CA SER A 372 -17.16 46.99 40.84
C SER A 372 -16.24 46.46 41.96
N ASN A 373 -14.98 46.93 41.93
CA ASN A 373 -14.11 47.03 43.10
C ASN A 373 -14.80 47.73 44.29
N PRO A 374 -14.45 47.34 45.53
CA PRO A 374 -14.08 48.32 46.55
C PRO A 374 -12.66 48.06 47.12
N ALA A 375 -12.14 49.04 47.86
CA ALA A 375 -10.70 49.23 48.08
C ALA A 375 -10.20 48.90 49.50
N LEU A 376 -8.87 49.01 49.66
CA LEU A 376 -8.12 49.35 50.90
C LEU A 376 -8.18 48.37 52.10
N SER A 377 -7.04 47.78 52.46
CA SER A 377 -6.09 48.37 53.45
C SER A 377 -5.05 47.34 53.94
N ALA A 378 -4.05 47.81 54.69
CA ALA A 378 -2.81 47.09 55.00
C ALA A 378 -2.85 46.26 56.30
N SER A 379 -1.94 45.29 56.42
CA SER A 379 -1.07 45.17 57.62
C SER A 379 0.07 44.16 57.42
N GLN A 380 1.13 44.34 58.19
CA GLN A 380 2.37 43.57 58.15
C GLN A 380 2.29 42.33 59.06
N THR A 381 3.14 41.32 58.82
CA THR A 381 4.00 40.77 59.89
C THR A 381 5.19 39.98 59.32
N ASN A 382 6.37 40.19 59.89
CA ASN A 382 7.58 39.44 59.61
C ASN A 382 7.59 38.10 60.36
N THR A 383 8.28 37.08 59.82
CA THR A 383 9.53 36.53 60.40
C THR A 383 10.12 35.41 59.55
N ASN A 384 11.38 35.57 59.13
CA ASN A 384 12.58 34.79 59.53
C ASN A 384 12.45 33.25 59.70
N LEU A 385 13.44 32.40 59.35
CA LEU A 385 14.83 32.61 58.88
C LEU A 385 15.41 31.28 58.29
N HIS A 386 16.66 31.33 57.79
CA HIS A 386 17.57 30.22 57.45
C HIS A 386 17.51 29.48 56.09
N SER A 387 18.23 30.08 55.15
CA SER A 387 19.09 29.49 54.10
C SER A 387 20.49 29.09 54.67
N PRO A 388 21.54 28.75 53.86
CA PRO A 388 21.77 27.76 52.77
C PRO A 388 23.11 26.97 53.08
N PRO A 389 24.10 26.64 52.18
CA PRO A 389 24.16 26.47 50.70
C PRO A 389 24.94 25.21 50.16
N LEU A 390 24.84 25.00 48.82
CA LEU A 390 25.87 24.64 47.79
C LEU A 390 27.21 23.95 48.21
N THR A 391 27.84 23.05 47.42
CA THR A 391 28.72 23.40 46.26
C THR A 391 29.39 22.18 45.56
N ALA A 392 29.56 22.27 44.23
CA ALA A 392 30.50 21.68 43.23
C ALA A 392 31.38 20.38 43.39
N CYS A 393 31.36 19.57 42.30
CA CYS A 393 32.45 19.04 41.44
C CYS A 393 33.68 18.21 41.90
N SER A 394 33.99 17.23 41.00
CA SER A 394 35.30 16.74 40.47
C SER A 394 36.11 15.59 41.11
N ASN A 395 36.45 14.61 40.23
CA ASN A 395 37.62 13.67 40.17
C ASN A 395 37.83 12.67 41.35
N GLU A 396 38.18 11.38 41.19
CA GLU A 396 39.21 10.72 40.35
C GLU A 396 38.91 9.21 40.05
N ASN A 397 39.76 8.58 39.21
CA ASN A 397 39.92 7.13 38.92
C ASN A 397 41.31 6.67 39.51
N PRO A 398 41.77 5.38 39.58
CA PRO A 398 41.53 4.22 38.67
C PRO A 398 41.44 2.81 39.37
N THR A 399 41.13 1.67 38.72
CA THR A 399 42.02 0.65 38.07
C THR A 399 41.20 -0.66 37.86
N ARG A 400 41.09 -1.30 36.67
CA ARG A 400 41.96 -2.28 35.96
C ARG A 400 42.21 -3.66 36.63
N LYS A 401 41.57 -4.76 36.15
CA LYS A 401 42.22 -5.98 35.55
C LYS A 401 41.23 -7.13 35.18
N GLN A 402 41.64 -7.90 34.16
CA GLN A 402 41.15 -9.19 33.61
C GLN A 402 42.41 -10.11 33.49
N PRO A 403 42.45 -11.32 32.88
CA PRO A 403 41.45 -12.34 32.48
C PRO A 403 41.87 -13.80 32.85
N ARG A 404 41.21 -14.86 32.32
CA ARG A 404 41.84 -16.15 31.87
C ARG A 404 40.92 -17.10 31.08
N THR A 405 41.52 -18.07 30.40
CA THR A 405 41.03 -19.06 29.40
C THR A 405 41.09 -20.52 29.92
N ASP A 406 40.64 -21.53 29.15
CA ASP A 406 41.39 -22.76 28.73
C ASP A 406 40.48 -23.88 28.12
N GLU A 407 41.08 -25.03 27.71
CA GLU A 407 40.53 -26.09 26.79
C GLU A 407 40.61 -27.54 27.41
N SER A 408 40.40 -28.73 26.78
CA SER A 408 40.37 -29.16 25.35
C SER A 408 39.51 -30.44 25.01
N GLN A 409 40.12 -31.52 24.49
CA GLN A 409 39.55 -32.68 23.74
C GLN A 409 39.74 -34.07 24.41
N ILE A 410 39.21 -35.17 23.83
CA ILE A 410 39.91 -36.42 23.36
C ILE A 410 38.94 -37.55 22.87
N GLU A 411 39.44 -38.49 22.03
CA GLU A 411 38.75 -39.51 21.19
C GLU A 411 38.64 -40.98 21.75
N GLY A 412 38.02 -41.92 20.99
CA GLY A 412 38.30 -43.38 21.10
C GLY A 412 37.41 -44.37 20.28
N THR A 413 38.03 -45.32 19.54
CA THR A 413 37.42 -46.47 18.76
C THR A 413 38.48 -47.61 18.55
N PRO A 414 38.43 -48.62 17.62
CA PRO A 414 37.36 -49.40 16.92
C PRO A 414 37.60 -50.96 16.97
N SER A 415 36.79 -51.84 16.30
CA SER A 415 37.27 -53.02 15.47
C SER A 415 36.28 -54.16 15.05
N LYS A 416 36.23 -54.47 13.72
CA LYS A 416 36.38 -55.80 13.00
C LYS A 416 35.36 -56.96 13.22
N LYS A 417 35.07 -57.94 12.31
CA LYS A 417 35.45 -58.29 10.90
C LYS A 417 34.55 -59.44 10.35
N SER A 418 34.22 -59.49 9.04
CA SER A 418 34.29 -60.68 8.12
C SER A 418 33.50 -60.50 6.80
N HIS A 419 33.86 -61.23 5.73
CA HIS A 419 33.31 -61.16 4.35
C HIS A 419 32.81 -62.54 3.87
N VAL A 420 31.90 -62.59 2.86
CA VAL A 420 32.00 -63.37 1.58
C VAL A 420 30.66 -63.41 0.79
N ILE A 421 30.64 -62.81 -0.42
CA ILE A 421 29.96 -63.15 -1.73
C ILE A 421 28.42 -63.49 -1.69
N VAL A 422 27.47 -63.02 -2.54
CA VAL A 422 27.39 -62.75 -4.01
C VAL A 422 26.43 -61.56 -4.31
N GLU A 423 26.64 -60.82 -5.41
CA GLU A 423 25.77 -59.73 -5.89
C GLU A 423 24.61 -60.20 -6.81
N HIS A 424 23.39 -59.68 -6.65
CA HIS A 424 22.80 -58.67 -7.56
C HIS A 424 21.40 -58.18 -7.11
N GLU A 425 21.00 -57.01 -7.62
CA GLU A 425 19.64 -56.41 -7.58
C GLU A 425 19.02 -55.97 -6.23
N SER A 426 19.42 -54.78 -5.78
CA SER A 426 18.50 -53.66 -5.48
C SER A 426 19.32 -52.46 -5.00
N SER A 427 19.18 -51.29 -5.64
CA SER A 427 19.83 -50.06 -5.17
C SER A 427 19.06 -49.47 -3.99
N ALA A 428 19.12 -50.15 -2.85
CA ALA A 428 18.69 -49.61 -1.56
C ALA A 428 19.66 -48.48 -1.17
N ILE A 429 19.27 -47.25 -1.50
CA ILE A 429 20.01 -46.04 -1.14
C ILE A 429 19.97 -45.92 0.39
N SER A 430 21.15 -45.85 1.02
CA SER A 430 21.25 -45.56 2.46
C SER A 430 20.61 -44.20 2.76
N PRO A 431 19.84 -44.07 3.86
CA PRO A 431 19.11 -42.83 4.14
C PRO A 431 20.07 -41.64 4.26
N GLU A 432 19.97 -40.70 3.30
CA GLU A 432 20.73 -39.45 3.34
C GLU A 432 20.19 -38.55 4.46
N ALA A 433 21.10 -37.90 5.20
CA ALA A 433 20.69 -36.92 6.19
C ALA A 433 20.12 -35.67 5.50
N ALA A 434 18.94 -35.24 5.94
CA ALA A 434 18.29 -34.02 5.45
C ALA A 434 19.18 -32.77 5.66
N THR A 435 19.86 -32.34 4.60
CA THR A 435 20.65 -31.09 4.54
C THR A 435 20.16 -30.25 3.36
N ASP A 436 20.34 -28.93 3.44
CA ASP A 436 19.92 -27.95 2.44
C ASP A 436 20.34 -28.37 1.02
N THR A 437 21.62 -28.73 0.85
CA THR A 437 22.18 -29.15 -0.44
C THR A 437 21.59 -30.48 -0.93
N ALA A 438 21.50 -31.50 -0.07
CA ALA A 438 20.98 -32.81 -0.46
C ALA A 438 19.49 -32.75 -0.85
N VAL A 439 18.67 -32.00 -0.10
CA VAL A 439 17.25 -31.79 -0.42
C VAL A 439 17.07 -31.07 -1.75
N LEU A 440 17.90 -30.06 -2.04
CA LEU A 440 17.86 -29.35 -3.33
C LEU A 440 18.28 -30.24 -4.49
N GLU A 441 19.47 -30.86 -4.42
CA GLU A 441 19.97 -31.76 -5.46
C GLU A 441 19.00 -32.92 -5.73
N TRP A 442 18.35 -33.45 -4.69
CA TRP A 442 17.33 -34.47 -4.85
C TRP A 442 16.05 -33.94 -5.51
N LEU A 443 15.53 -32.78 -5.06
CA LEU A 443 14.32 -32.19 -5.66
C LEU A 443 14.52 -31.78 -7.12
N THR A 444 15.73 -31.46 -7.58
CA THR A 444 15.98 -31.20 -9.03
C THR A 444 15.72 -32.42 -9.94
N LYS A 445 15.68 -33.63 -9.37
CA LYS A 445 15.45 -34.89 -10.13
C LYS A 445 13.96 -35.13 -10.43
N TYR A 446 13.04 -34.30 -9.92
CA TYR A 446 11.59 -34.49 -10.01
C TYR A 446 10.84 -33.21 -10.35
N ASP A 447 9.76 -33.30 -11.15
CA ASP A 447 8.82 -32.17 -11.34
C ASP A 447 7.84 -32.04 -10.14
N GLY A 448 8.41 -31.93 -8.95
CA GLY A 448 7.70 -31.70 -7.70
C GLY A 448 7.35 -32.96 -6.90
N VAL A 449 7.51 -32.85 -5.58
CA VAL A 449 7.38 -33.98 -4.63
C VAL A 449 6.54 -33.57 -3.42
N ASP A 450 5.65 -34.44 -2.96
CA ASP A 450 4.84 -34.19 -1.75
C ASP A 450 5.65 -34.36 -0.45
N LEU A 451 5.09 -33.86 0.67
CA LEU A 451 5.78 -33.91 1.96
C LEU A 451 6.03 -35.33 2.48
N SER A 452 5.15 -36.28 2.19
CA SER A 452 5.28 -37.68 2.65
C SER A 452 6.53 -38.28 2.03
N THR A 453 6.63 -38.20 0.70
CA THR A 453 7.74 -38.75 -0.09
C THR A 453 9.08 -38.11 0.26
N ILE A 454 9.14 -36.81 0.59
CA ILE A 454 10.38 -36.16 1.06
C ILE A 454 10.79 -36.67 2.45
N VAL A 455 9.83 -36.81 3.38
CA VAL A 455 10.10 -37.29 4.75
C VAL A 455 10.52 -38.76 4.74
N GLU A 456 9.91 -39.59 3.90
CA GLU A 456 10.28 -40.99 3.69
C GLU A 456 11.69 -41.11 3.09
N HIS A 457 12.05 -40.27 2.12
CA HIS A 457 13.37 -40.34 1.48
C HIS A 457 14.53 -39.97 2.43
N PHE A 458 14.39 -38.86 3.16
CA PHE A 458 15.46 -38.35 4.02
C PHE A 458 15.46 -38.92 5.45
N ASN A 459 14.55 -39.86 5.75
CA ASN A 459 14.46 -40.66 6.98
C ASN A 459 14.68 -39.90 8.31
N GLY A 460 14.37 -38.60 8.31
CA GLY A 460 14.54 -37.70 9.43
C GLY A 460 13.25 -37.53 10.21
N SER A 461 13.34 -36.99 11.43
CA SER A 461 12.13 -36.52 12.12
C SER A 461 11.38 -35.54 11.21
N LYS A 462 10.07 -35.74 11.06
CA LYS A 462 9.19 -34.90 10.23
C LYS A 462 9.36 -33.41 10.51
N ASP A 463 9.60 -33.05 11.77
CA ASP A 463 9.80 -31.66 12.18
C ASP A 463 11.11 -31.07 11.65
N VAL A 464 12.18 -31.87 11.53
CA VAL A 464 13.47 -31.44 10.96
C VAL A 464 13.31 -31.17 9.46
N VAL A 465 12.68 -32.09 8.74
CA VAL A 465 12.42 -31.94 7.30
C VAL A 465 11.49 -30.75 7.03
N VAL A 466 10.43 -30.55 7.82
CA VAL A 466 9.53 -29.39 7.69
C VAL A 466 10.24 -28.07 7.99
N ASN A 467 11.08 -28.01 9.02
CA ASN A 467 11.87 -26.80 9.33
C ASN A 467 12.88 -26.49 8.22
N LEU A 468 13.55 -27.51 7.68
CA LEU A 468 14.49 -27.37 6.57
C LEU A 468 13.79 -26.88 5.29
N LEU A 469 12.68 -27.51 4.90
CA LEU A 469 11.86 -27.06 3.76
C LEU A 469 11.37 -25.61 3.97
N GLY A 470 10.98 -25.24 5.20
CA GLY A 470 10.62 -23.86 5.54
C GLY A 470 11.77 -22.87 5.42
N SER A 471 13.01 -23.29 5.75
CA SER A 471 14.23 -22.51 5.52
C SER A 471 14.45 -22.30 4.01
N LEU A 472 14.46 -23.39 3.23
CA LEU A 472 14.65 -23.37 1.78
C LEU A 472 13.56 -22.58 1.04
N GLU A 473 12.30 -22.62 1.50
CA GLU A 473 11.21 -21.75 1.01
C GLU A 473 11.47 -20.28 1.34
N SER A 474 11.96 -19.97 2.56
CA SER A 474 12.29 -18.59 2.96
C SER A 474 13.48 -18.00 2.20
N GLU A 475 14.39 -18.86 1.73
CA GLU A 475 15.53 -18.50 0.89
C GLU A 475 15.22 -18.51 -0.62
N PHE A 476 14.01 -18.93 -1.03
CA PHE A 476 13.59 -19.12 -2.42
C PHE A 476 14.46 -20.12 -3.21
N LEU A 477 14.94 -21.17 -2.55
CA LEU A 477 15.61 -22.29 -3.23
C LEU A 477 14.58 -23.35 -3.65
N ILE A 478 13.43 -23.42 -2.95
CA ILE A 478 12.25 -24.21 -3.33
C ILE A 478 10.95 -23.41 -3.19
N TYR A 479 9.86 -23.94 -3.74
CA TYR A 479 8.50 -23.46 -3.52
C TYR A 479 7.51 -24.62 -3.41
N LYS A 480 6.42 -24.43 -2.66
CA LYS A 480 5.30 -25.39 -2.59
C LYS A 480 4.09 -24.92 -3.39
N LYS A 481 3.57 -25.78 -4.26
CA LYS A 481 2.36 -25.53 -5.07
C LYS A 481 1.52 -26.80 -5.15
N ASN A 482 0.21 -26.67 -4.90
CA ASN A 482 -0.75 -27.79 -4.88
C ASN A 482 -0.32 -28.95 -3.94
N GLY A 483 0.42 -28.66 -2.87
CA GLY A 483 0.95 -29.66 -1.93
C GLY A 483 2.35 -30.20 -2.26
N LEU A 484 2.87 -29.96 -3.47
CA LEU A 484 4.16 -30.43 -3.96
C LEU A 484 5.25 -29.36 -3.81
N TYR A 485 6.41 -29.73 -3.28
CA TYR A 485 7.63 -28.92 -3.24
C TYR A 485 8.42 -29.09 -4.53
N ARG A 486 8.94 -27.99 -5.09
CA ARG A 486 9.69 -27.91 -6.35
C ARG A 486 10.88 -26.97 -6.18
N VAL A 487 11.99 -27.20 -6.88
CA VAL A 487 13.08 -26.22 -6.99
C VAL A 487 12.60 -25.03 -7.83
N MET A 488 13.04 -23.82 -7.47
CA MET A 488 12.67 -22.54 -8.12
C MET A 488 13.24 -22.36 -9.54
#